data_AF-A0A2S5EK70-F1
#
_entry.id   AF-A0A2S5EK70-F1
#
_cell.length_a   1.000
_cell.length_b   1.000
_cell.length_c   1.000
_cell.angle_alpha   90.00
_cell.angle_beta   90.00
_cell.angle_gamma   90.00
#
_symmetry.space_group_name_H-M   'P 1'
#
loop_
_entity.id
_entity.type
_entity.pdbx_description
1 polymer ?
#
loop_
_entity_poly.entity_id
_entity_poly.type
_entity_poly.pdbx_seq_one_letter_code
_entity_poly.pdbx_strand_id
1 'polypeptide(L)'
;MIKVMTFLLLISLSWFLIVFSAYLKINSYGYTLEGSLKDFYVENASLMKVKPFIEDDQIEEAELNGYKIYKKDDKIIIKKVIE
;
A
#
# COMPACT_ATOMS: atom_id res chain seq x y z
N MET A 1 37.05 -1.03 -36.13
CA MET A 1 36.35 -2.04 -35.31
C MET A 1 36.34 -1.70 -33.82
N ILE A 2 37.49 -1.56 -33.15
CA ILE A 2 37.57 -1.26 -31.70
C ILE A 2 36.73 -0.03 -31.29
N LYS A 3 36.87 1.11 -31.98
CA LYS A 3 36.11 2.33 -31.67
C LYS A 3 34.59 2.15 -31.73
N VAL A 4 34.09 1.37 -32.70
CA VAL A 4 32.67 1.08 -32.87
C VAL A 4 32.18 0.14 -31.76
N MET A 5 33.00 -0.84 -31.40
CA MET A 5 32.70 -1.79 -30.32
C MET A 5 32.64 -1.08 -28.96
N THR A 6 33.58 -0.18 -28.68
CA THR A 6 33.59 0.64 -27.45
C THR A 6 32.36 1.56 -27.39
N PHE A 7 31.98 2.16 -28.51
CA PHE A 7 30.79 3.02 -28.58
C PHE A 7 29.49 2.24 -28.30
N LEU A 8 29.32 1.08 -28.93
CA LEU A 8 28.17 0.21 -28.69
C LEU A 8 28.11 -0.28 -27.24
N LEU A 9 29.26 -0.58 -26.64
CA LEU A 9 29.36 -1.05 -25.26
C LEU A 9 28.96 0.06 -24.27
N LEU A 10 29.37 1.31 -24.52
CA LEU A 10 28.96 2.46 -23.71
C LEU A 10 27.45 2.73 -23.80
N ILE A 11 26.87 2.62 -25.00
CA ILE A 11 25.42 2.77 -25.19
C ILE A 11 24.66 1.66 -24.46
N SER A 12 25.09 0.40 -24.61
CA SER A 12 24.49 -0.74 -23.93
C SER A 12 24.54 -0.58 -22.42
N LEU A 13 25.67 -0.16 -21.88
CA LEU A 13 25.84 0.05 -20.44
C LEU A 13 24.96 1.21 -19.94
N SER A 14 24.91 2.31 -20.69
CA SER A 14 24.07 3.47 -20.33
C SER A 14 22.59 3.09 -20.30
N TRP A 15 22.13 2.34 -21.31
CA TRP A 15 20.76 1.86 -21.36
C TRP A 15 20.44 0.92 -20.21
N PHE A 16 21.32 -0.05 -19.93
CA PHE A 16 21.18 -0.96 -18.80
C PHE A 16 21.05 -0.20 -17.47
N LEU A 17 21.90 0.80 -17.22
CA LEU A 17 21.88 1.57 -15.98
C LEU A 17 20.57 2.36 -15.80
N ILE A 18 20.01 2.92 -16.87
CA ILE A 18 18.73 3.63 -16.85
C ILE A 18 17.60 2.67 -16.49
N VAL A 19 17.49 1.54 -17.20
CA VAL A 19 16.44 0.54 -16.98
C VAL A 19 16.56 -0.06 -15.57
N PHE A 20 17.78 -0.39 -15.14
CA PHE A 20 18.03 -0.95 -13.81
C PHE A 20 17.69 0.03 -12.68
N SER A 21 17.98 1.32 -12.85
CA SER A 21 17.61 2.34 -11.86
C SER A 21 16.09 2.50 -11.76
N ALA A 22 15.38 2.48 -12.89
CA ALA A 22 13.92 2.51 -12.90
C ALA A 22 13.33 1.26 -12.21
N TYR A 23 13.87 0.08 -12.49
CA TYR A 23 13.48 -1.18 -11.85
C TYR A 23 13.68 -1.12 -10.33
N LEU A 24 14.85 -0.68 -9.85
CA LEU A 24 15.12 -0.57 -8.41
C LEU A 24 14.16 0.41 -7.74
N LYS A 25 13.87 1.55 -8.38
CA LYS A 25 12.93 2.52 -7.85
C LYS A 25 11.53 1.93 -7.74
N ILE A 26 11.03 1.29 -8.79
CA ILE A 26 9.71 0.63 -8.78
C ILE A 26 9.67 -0.47 -7.72
N ASN A 27 10.71 -1.28 -7.61
CA ASN A 27 10.75 -2.36 -6.64
C ASN A 27 10.78 -1.83 -5.19
N SER A 28 11.54 -0.76 -4.91
CA SER A 28 11.56 -0.15 -3.57
C SER A 28 10.22 0.48 -3.19
N TYR A 29 9.54 1.14 -4.15
CA TYR A 29 8.19 1.67 -3.93
C TYR A 29 7.16 0.55 -3.80
N GLY A 30 7.29 -0.51 -4.61
CA GLY A 30 6.44 -1.70 -4.55
C GLY A 30 6.54 -2.39 -3.19
N TYR A 31 7.75 -2.58 -2.66
CA TYR A 31 7.97 -3.21 -1.36
C TYR A 31 7.40 -2.38 -0.19
N THR A 32 7.47 -1.05 -0.29
CA THR A 32 6.91 -0.15 0.73
C THR A 32 5.38 -0.07 0.66
N LEU A 33 4.81 -0.08 -0.55
CA LEU A 33 3.36 -0.17 -0.77
C LEU A 33 2.78 -1.53 -0.40
N GLU A 34 3.48 -2.63 -0.70
CA GLU A 34 3.03 -4.00 -0.40
C GLU A 34 3.06 -4.28 1.10
N GLY A 35 4.09 -3.80 1.81
CA GLY A 35 4.10 -3.79 3.29
C GLY A 35 2.95 -2.97 3.87
N SER A 36 2.82 -1.70 3.43
CA SER A 36 1.76 -0.80 3.91
C SER A 36 0.34 -1.32 3.65
N LEU A 37 0.07 -1.87 2.47
CA LEU A 37 -1.26 -2.38 2.11
C LEU A 37 -1.57 -3.68 2.81
N LYS A 38 -0.60 -4.59 2.93
CA LYS A 38 -0.81 -5.86 3.62
C LYS A 38 -1.06 -5.62 5.11
N ASP A 39 -0.26 -4.76 5.74
CA ASP A 39 -0.43 -4.40 7.15
C ASP A 39 -1.76 -3.68 7.37
N PHE A 40 -2.13 -2.73 6.48
CA PHE A 40 -3.44 -2.08 6.52
C PHE A 40 -4.60 -3.06 6.32
N TYR A 41 -4.49 -4.01 5.39
CA TYR A 41 -5.52 -5.03 5.16
C TYR A 41 -5.66 -5.98 6.35
N VAL A 42 -4.55 -6.39 6.96
CA VAL A 42 -4.55 -7.28 8.13
C VAL A 42 -5.13 -6.55 9.36
N GLU A 43 -4.73 -5.30 9.59
CA GLU A 43 -5.27 -4.47 10.68
C GLU A 43 -6.78 -4.20 10.50
N ASN A 44 -7.20 -3.85 9.28
CA ASN A 44 -8.58 -3.44 8.98
C ASN A 44 -9.51 -4.60 8.58
N ALA A 45 -9.02 -5.83 8.42
CA ALA A 45 -9.87 -6.99 8.08
C ALA A 45 -10.99 -7.20 9.10
N SER A 46 -10.71 -6.98 10.38
CA SER A 46 -11.69 -7.07 11.46
C SER A 46 -12.77 -5.99 11.35
N LEU A 47 -12.37 -4.76 11.02
CA LEU A 47 -13.30 -3.64 10.82
C LEU A 47 -14.18 -3.85 9.59
N MET A 48 -13.62 -4.43 8.53
CA MET A 48 -14.36 -4.71 7.30
C MET A 48 -15.41 -5.82 7.47
N LYS A 49 -15.20 -6.74 8.42
CA LYS A 49 -16.22 -7.70 8.84
C LYS A 49 -17.34 -7.07 9.67
N VAL A 50 -17.03 -6.04 10.48
CA VAL A 50 -18.03 -5.38 11.34
C VAL A 50 -18.80 -4.28 10.62
N LYS A 51 -18.23 -3.69 9.56
CA LYS A 51 -18.86 -2.68 8.71
C LYS A 51 -20.34 -2.95 8.35
N PRO A 52 -20.73 -4.13 7.82
CA PRO A 52 -22.12 -4.39 7.44
C PRO A 52 -23.09 -4.34 8.64
N PHE A 53 -22.66 -4.78 9.82
CA PHE A 53 -23.50 -4.77 11.03
C PHE A 53 -23.74 -3.36 11.57
N ILE A 54 -22.80 -2.43 11.34
CA ILE A 54 -22.94 -1.01 11.66
C ILE A 54 -23.79 -0.29 10.60
N GLU A 55 -23.68 -0.70 9.34
CA GLU A 55 -24.50 -0.20 8.23
C GLU A 55 -25.99 -0.52 8.45
N ASP A 56 -26.27 -1.75 8.88
CA ASP A 56 -27.61 -2.28 9.19
C ASP A 56 -28.17 -1.85 10.56
N ASP A 57 -27.51 -0.92 11.25
CA ASP A 57 -27.88 -0.43 12.60
C ASP A 57 -28.03 -1.55 13.66
N GLN A 58 -27.38 -2.70 13.45
CA GLN A 58 -27.38 -3.81 14.42
C GLN A 58 -26.39 -3.55 15.57
N ILE A 59 -25.41 -2.69 15.34
CA ILE A 59 -24.36 -2.31 16.29
C ILE A 59 -24.14 -0.80 16.20
N GLU A 60 -24.23 -0.08 17.32
CA GLU A 60 -24.00 1.37 17.38
C GLU A 60 -22.51 1.74 17.24
N GLU A 61 -21.65 1.01 17.95
CA GLU A 61 -20.20 1.18 17.91
C GLU A 61 -19.45 -0.13 18.16
N ALA A 62 -18.27 -0.27 17.55
CA ALA A 62 -17.35 -1.37 17.83
C ALA A 62 -15.91 -0.87 17.89
N GLU A 63 -15.12 -1.45 18.80
CA GLU A 63 -13.70 -1.21 18.92
C GLU A 63 -12.94 -2.50 18.66
N LEU A 64 -12.08 -2.50 17.64
CA LEU A 64 -11.32 -3.67 17.19
C LEU A 64 -9.94 -3.26 16.74
N ASN A 65 -8.92 -4.02 17.15
CA ASN A 65 -7.52 -3.82 16.75
C ASN A 65 -7.02 -2.37 16.95
N GLY A 66 -7.49 -1.67 17.99
CA GLY A 66 -7.11 -0.28 18.27
C GLY A 66 -7.79 0.76 17.37
N TYR A 67 -8.84 0.38 16.64
CA TYR A 67 -9.69 1.27 15.86
C TYR A 67 -11.14 1.19 16.35
N LYS A 68 -11.79 2.35 16.43
CA LYS A 68 -13.21 2.50 16.72
C LYS A 68 -13.97 2.80 15.44
N ILE A 69 -14.99 2.00 15.16
CA ILE A 69 -15.90 2.15 14.04
C ILE A 69 -17.32 2.44 14.56
N TYR A 70 -17.99 3.45 13.99
CA TYR A 70 -19.33 3.87 14.40
C TYR A 70 -20.05 4.60 13.25
N LYS A 71 -21.38 4.62 13.29
CA LYS A 71 -22.21 5.37 12.33
C LYS A 71 -22.55 6.75 12.89
N LYS A 72 -22.38 7.79 12.08
CA LYS A 72 -22.80 9.16 12.41
C LYS A 72 -23.30 9.84 11.14
N ASP A 73 -24.49 10.41 11.18
CA ASP A 73 -25.10 11.14 10.05
C ASP A 73 -25.07 10.31 8.74
N ASP A 74 -25.50 9.04 8.81
CA ASP A 74 -25.46 8.03 7.72
C ASP A 74 -24.07 7.72 7.14
N LYS A 75 -22.99 8.13 7.81
CA LYS A 75 -21.61 7.82 7.41
C LYS A 75 -20.96 6.91 8.44
N ILE A 76 -20.24 5.90 7.94
CA ILE A 76 -19.35 5.09 8.77
C ILE A 76 -18.05 5.86 9.00
N ILE A 77 -17.69 6.07 10.27
CA ILE A 77 -16.47 6.71 10.69
C ILE A 77 -15.56 5.66 11.33
N ILE A 78 -14.31 5.61 10.90
CA ILE A 78 -13.25 4.77 11.49
C ILE A 78 -12.20 5.71 12.09
N LYS A 79 -11.90 5.54 13.38
CA LYS A 79 -10.87 6.31 14.11
C LYS A 79 -9.89 5.38 14.80
N LYS A 80 -8.60 5.67 14.71
CA LYS A 80 -7.57 5.00 15.53
C LYS A 80 -7.68 5.50 16.97
N VAL A 81 -7.74 4.58 17.93
CA VAL A 81 -7.85 4.84 19.37
C VAL A 81 -6.49 4.71 20.06
N ILE A 82 -5.59 3.90 19.50
CA ILE A 82 -4.25 3.65 20.05
C ILE A 82 -3.20 4.35 19.19
N GLU A 83 -2.39 5.20 19.83
CA GLU A 83 -1.29 5.97 19.19
C GLU A 83 -0.18 5.04 18.71
#